data_AF-A0A1V9ZTK4-F1
#
_entry.id   AF-A0A1V9ZTK4-F1
#
_cell.length_a   1.000
_cell.length_b   1.000
_cell.length_c   1.000
_cell.angle_alpha   90.00
_cell.angle_beta   90.00
_cell.angle_gamma   90.00
#
_symmetry.space_group_name_H-M   'P 1'
#
loop_
_entity.id
_entity.type
_entity.pdbx_description
1 polymer ?
#
loop_
_entity_poly.entity_id
_entity_poly.type
_entity_poly.pdbx_seq_one_letter_code
_entity_poly.pdbx_strand_id
1 'polypeptide(L)'
;MFSAPPLGPAASVQANRTAFVFGWDNFLCPTTWLRQTRTIHPNQLQHPVLQQQLAVLDSSIVALLAQARSMGPVFIVCDSAAAMQELCYAYFPRCMQLFLTSDVRVVAADGPNPLDVICATHLQISTSMFAPQSTLAVLGLPPLRQVCLDMAYRDLVVNKVVSSGRCAPTVDEACHQLQLMGSGLLSVVAQHTSSLDMVL
;
A
#
# COMPACT_ATOMS: atom_id res chain seq x y z
N MET A 1 -50.58 24.99 19.09
CA MET A 1 -49.18 25.47 19.11
C MET A 1 -48.27 24.24 19.06
N PHE A 2 -47.76 23.89 17.88
CA PHE A 2 -46.84 22.77 17.70
C PHE A 2 -45.45 23.35 17.50
N SER A 3 -44.56 23.18 18.49
CA SER A 3 -43.13 23.46 18.32
C SER A 3 -42.42 22.15 18.02
N ALA A 4 -41.94 22.02 16.78
CA ALA A 4 -40.99 20.98 16.41
C ALA A 4 -39.61 21.27 17.05
N PRO A 5 -38.86 20.26 17.49
CA PRO A 5 -37.50 20.47 17.97
C PRO A 5 -36.55 20.79 16.80
N PRO A 6 -35.49 21.58 17.01
CA PRO A 6 -34.52 21.86 15.97
C PRO A 6 -33.72 20.59 15.66
N LEU A 7 -33.72 20.20 14.39
CA LEU A 7 -32.76 19.26 13.83
C LEU A 7 -31.36 19.85 14.05
N GLY A 8 -30.64 19.33 15.05
CA GLY A 8 -29.22 19.61 15.22
C GLY A 8 -28.48 19.23 13.93
N PRO A 9 -27.38 19.92 13.59
CA PRO A 9 -26.60 19.58 12.42
C PRO A 9 -26.19 18.11 12.53
N ALA A 10 -26.61 17.30 11.56
CA ALA A 10 -26.11 15.95 11.40
C ALA A 10 -24.59 16.04 11.48
N ALA A 11 -23.99 15.38 12.48
CA ALA A 11 -22.56 15.25 12.55
C ALA A 11 -22.12 14.72 11.18
N SER A 12 -21.43 15.56 10.41
CA SER A 12 -20.78 15.12 9.20
C SER A 12 -19.82 14.05 9.69
N VAL A 13 -20.14 12.78 9.40
CA VAL A 13 -19.17 11.71 9.46
C VAL A 13 -18.13 12.12 8.41
N GLN A 14 -17.16 12.93 8.83
CA GLN A 14 -15.95 13.18 8.09
C GLN A 14 -15.33 11.79 8.00
N ALA A 15 -15.64 11.10 6.91
CA ALA A 15 -15.02 9.84 6.58
C ALA A 15 -13.53 10.16 6.53
N ASN A 16 -12.82 9.75 7.59
CA ASN A 16 -11.38 9.86 7.73
C ASN A 16 -10.80 9.00 6.62
N ARG A 17 -10.67 9.57 5.41
CA ARG A 17 -10.20 8.87 4.22
C ARG A 17 -8.70 8.67 4.39
N THR A 18 -8.35 7.53 4.97
CA THR A 18 -6.97 7.07 5.03
C THR A 18 -6.55 6.71 3.62
N ALA A 19 -5.51 7.37 3.10
CA ALA A 19 -4.84 6.95 1.89
C ALA A 19 -3.84 5.85 2.23
N PHE A 20 -3.81 4.77 1.45
CA PHE A 20 -2.90 3.66 1.66
C PHE A 20 -1.79 3.66 0.61
N VAL A 21 -0.55 3.53 1.06
CA VAL A 21 0.64 3.45 0.22
C VAL A 21 1.34 2.13 0.51
N PHE A 22 1.47 1.28 -0.50
CA PHE A 22 2.15 -0.01 -0.37
C PHE A 22 3.49 0.00 -1.12
N GLY A 23 4.56 -0.44 -0.48
CA GLY A 23 5.80 -0.77 -1.17
C GLY A 23 5.62 -2.01 -2.02
N TRP A 24 6.02 -1.97 -3.28
CA TRP A 24 6.02 -3.15 -4.15
C TRP A 24 7.20 -4.06 -3.82
N ASP A 25 8.40 -3.51 -3.93
CA ASP A 25 9.67 -4.23 -3.89
C ASP A 25 9.96 -4.81 -2.50
N ASN A 26 10.04 -6.14 -2.45
CA ASN A 26 10.29 -6.96 -1.26
C ASN A 26 9.27 -6.78 -0.12
N PHE A 27 8.14 -6.12 -0.37
CA PHE A 27 7.06 -5.98 0.58
C PHE A 27 5.78 -6.66 0.08
N LEU A 28 5.16 -6.17 -1.00
CA LEU A 28 4.07 -6.91 -1.66
C LEU A 28 4.60 -8.09 -2.48
N CYS A 29 5.71 -7.88 -3.17
CA CYS A 29 6.29 -8.85 -4.09
C CYS A 29 7.75 -9.13 -3.68
N PRO A 30 8.19 -10.40 -3.57
CA PRO A 30 9.56 -10.77 -3.23
C PRO A 30 10.51 -10.56 -4.42
N THR A 31 10.67 -9.31 -4.89
CA THR A 31 11.33 -8.99 -6.16
C THR A 31 12.82 -9.36 -6.16
N THR A 32 13.52 -9.26 -5.03
CA THR A 32 14.92 -9.70 -4.92
C THR A 32 15.03 -11.21 -5.05
N TRP A 33 14.18 -11.97 -4.33
CA TRP A 33 14.17 -13.43 -4.39
C TRP A 33 13.83 -13.93 -5.80
N LEU A 34 12.81 -13.34 -6.44
CA LEU A 34 12.41 -13.70 -7.81
C LEU A 34 13.53 -13.45 -8.82
N ARG A 35 14.23 -12.31 -8.72
CA ARG A 35 15.37 -11.98 -9.57
C ARG A 35 16.50 -12.99 -9.37
N GLN A 36 16.86 -13.28 -8.12
CA GLN A 36 17.92 -14.25 -7.80
C GLN A 36 17.56 -15.66 -8.29
N THR A 37 16.35 -16.15 -8.03
CA THR A 37 15.90 -17.46 -8.50
C THR A 37 15.86 -17.53 -10.03
N ARG A 38 15.46 -16.45 -10.73
CA ARG A 38 15.50 -16.39 -12.19
C ARG A 38 16.94 -16.50 -12.73
N THR A 39 17.91 -15.89 -12.06
CA THR A 39 19.32 -15.93 -12.47
C THR A 39 19.98 -17.27 -12.16
N ILE A 40 19.73 -17.84 -10.97
CA ILE A 40 20.45 -19.02 -10.46
C ILE A 40 19.75 -20.32 -10.89
N HIS A 41 18.42 -20.36 -10.83
CA HIS A 41 17.61 -21.56 -11.10
C HIS A 41 16.36 -21.23 -11.94
N PRO A 42 16.52 -20.85 -13.23
CA PRO A 42 15.40 -20.40 -14.07
C PRO A 42 14.28 -21.45 -14.19
N ASN A 43 14.62 -22.74 -14.21
CA ASN A 43 13.66 -23.83 -14.30
C ASN A 43 12.82 -23.99 -13.02
N GLN A 44 13.30 -23.49 -11.88
CA GLN A 44 12.56 -23.55 -10.62
C GLN A 44 11.28 -22.71 -10.68
N LEU A 45 11.31 -21.56 -11.36
CA LEU A 45 10.14 -20.70 -11.59
C LEU A 45 9.08 -21.35 -12.48
N GLN A 46 9.44 -22.41 -13.22
CA GLN A 46 8.51 -23.21 -14.01
C GLN A 46 7.97 -24.43 -13.24
N HIS A 47 8.48 -24.69 -12.03
CA HIS A 47 8.04 -25.82 -11.24
C HIS A 47 6.57 -25.63 -10.79
N PRO A 48 5.68 -26.62 -10.98
CA PRO A 48 4.24 -26.47 -10.74
C PRO A 48 3.90 -25.98 -9.32
N VAL A 49 4.63 -26.48 -8.31
CA VAL A 49 4.42 -26.07 -6.91
C VAL A 49 4.74 -24.59 -6.72
N LEU A 50 5.82 -24.09 -7.32
CA LEU A 50 6.18 -22.68 -7.17
C LEU A 50 5.23 -21.78 -7.96
N GLN A 51 4.80 -22.21 -9.14
CA GLN A 51 3.76 -21.50 -9.90
C GLN A 51 2.45 -21.39 -9.11
N GLN A 52 2.06 -22.46 -8.41
CA GLN A 52 0.89 -22.42 -7.53
C GLN A 52 1.09 -21.44 -6.36
N GLN A 53 2.26 -21.42 -5.73
CA GLN A 53 2.59 -20.44 -4.67
C GLN A 53 2.54 -19.00 -5.19
N LEU A 54 3.07 -18.74 -6.39
CA LEU A 54 3.00 -17.42 -7.01
C LEU A 54 1.56 -17.01 -7.35
N ALA A 55 0.71 -17.94 -7.79
CA ALA A 55 -0.71 -17.67 -8.02
C ALA A 55 -1.49 -17.38 -6.72
N VAL A 56 -1.10 -18.01 -5.60
CA VAL A 56 -1.63 -17.70 -4.26
C VAL A 56 -1.17 -16.32 -3.82
N LEU A 57 0.11 -15.99 -4.04
CA LEU A 57 0.65 -14.65 -3.75
C LEU A 57 -0.08 -13.58 -4.56
N ASP A 58 -0.26 -13.78 -5.87
CA ASP A 58 -1.02 -12.90 -6.77
C ASP A 58 -2.42 -12.61 -6.20
N SER A 59 -3.13 -13.66 -5.79
CA SER A 59 -4.46 -13.54 -5.19
C SER A 59 -4.44 -12.77 -3.87
N SER A 60 -3.42 -13.00 -3.05
CA SER A 60 -3.27 -12.38 -1.73
C SER A 60 -2.98 -10.88 -1.85
N ILE A 61 -2.13 -10.47 -2.79
CA ILE A 61 -1.88 -9.06 -3.10
C ILE A 61 -3.17 -8.39 -3.55
N VAL A 62 -3.88 -8.98 -4.52
CA VAL A 62 -5.14 -8.41 -5.02
C VAL A 62 -6.19 -8.28 -3.93
N ALA A 63 -6.35 -9.29 -3.08
CA ALA A 63 -7.29 -9.26 -1.96
C ALA A 63 -6.95 -8.15 -0.96
N LEU A 64 -5.68 -8.00 -0.60
CA LEU A 64 -5.21 -6.95 0.30
C LEU A 64 -5.47 -5.56 -0.26
N LEU A 65 -5.12 -5.34 -1.53
CA LEU A 65 -5.34 -4.05 -2.20
C LEU A 65 -6.83 -3.75 -2.36
N ALA A 66 -7.66 -4.74 -2.68
CA ALA A 66 -9.12 -4.57 -2.74
C ALA A 66 -9.70 -4.19 -1.37
N GLN A 67 -9.22 -4.81 -0.28
CA GLN A 67 -9.60 -4.43 1.08
C GLN A 67 -9.21 -2.98 1.37
N ALA A 68 -7.97 -2.58 1.10
CA ALA A 68 -7.51 -1.20 1.29
C ALA A 68 -8.36 -0.19 0.49
N ARG A 69 -8.71 -0.52 -0.77
CA ARG A 69 -9.56 0.31 -1.63
C ARG A 69 -10.94 0.57 -1.06
N SER A 70 -11.51 -0.39 -0.32
CA SER A 70 -12.81 -0.19 0.34
C SER A 70 -12.76 0.87 1.44
N MET A 71 -11.57 1.21 1.95
CA MET A 71 -11.36 2.17 3.03
C MET A 71 -10.81 3.52 2.55
N GLY A 72 -10.15 3.56 1.39
CA GLY A 72 -9.63 4.80 0.83
C GLY A 72 -8.78 4.60 -0.42
N PRO A 73 -8.18 5.67 -0.97
CA PRO A 73 -7.36 5.59 -2.17
C PRO A 73 -6.11 4.75 -1.91
N VAL A 74 -5.68 3.99 -2.92
CA VAL A 74 -4.54 3.07 -2.82
C VAL A 74 -3.47 3.43 -3.84
N PHE A 75 -2.24 3.53 -3.35
CA PHE A 75 -1.04 3.80 -4.11
C PHE A 75 -0.04 2.68 -3.92
N ILE A 76 0.71 2.36 -4.96
CA ILE A 76 1.82 1.42 -4.91
C ILE A 76 3.08 2.19 -5.27
N VAL A 77 4.08 2.14 -4.40
CA VAL A 77 5.40 2.71 -4.64
C VAL A 77 6.34 1.57 -5.04
N CYS A 78 6.98 1.71 -6.20
CA CYS A 78 7.94 0.74 -6.71
C CYS A 78 9.23 1.42 -7.16
N ASP A 79 10.34 0.70 -7.16
CA ASP A 79 11.61 1.23 -7.65
C ASP A 79 11.56 1.52 -9.16
N SER A 80 10.89 0.65 -9.92
CA SER A 80 10.72 0.80 -11.37
C SER A 80 9.37 0.25 -11.83
N ALA A 81 8.54 1.13 -12.40
CA ALA A 81 7.24 0.76 -12.94
C ALA A 81 7.36 -0.26 -14.09
N ALA A 82 8.37 -0.11 -14.96
CA ALA A 82 8.63 -1.05 -16.05
C ALA A 82 9.00 -2.45 -15.52
N ALA A 83 9.89 -2.53 -14.53
CA ALA A 83 10.27 -3.82 -13.93
C ALA A 83 9.09 -4.49 -13.21
N MET A 84 8.25 -3.70 -12.52
CA MET A 84 7.03 -4.18 -11.89
C MET A 84 6.04 -4.75 -12.92
N GLN A 85 5.82 -4.05 -14.03
CA GLN A 85 4.93 -4.50 -15.11
C GLN A 85 5.41 -5.81 -15.74
N GLU A 86 6.71 -5.94 -16.03
CA GLU A 86 7.30 -7.18 -16.55
C GLU A 86 7.10 -8.36 -15.59
N LEU A 87 7.30 -8.15 -14.28
CA LEU A 87 7.05 -9.18 -13.27
C LEU A 87 5.56 -9.56 -13.19
N CYS A 88 4.67 -8.57 -13.24
CA CYS A 88 3.23 -8.82 -13.20
C CYS A 88 2.77 -9.60 -14.43
N TYR A 89 3.28 -9.25 -15.62
CA TYR A 89 2.98 -9.98 -16.85
C TYR A 89 3.44 -11.44 -16.78
N ALA A 90 4.62 -11.69 -16.22
CA ALA A 90 5.20 -13.02 -16.15
C ALA A 90 4.58 -13.91 -15.05
N TYR A 91 4.28 -13.36 -13.88
CA TYR A 91 3.96 -14.16 -12.68
C TYR A 91 2.70 -13.74 -11.92
N PHE A 92 2.18 -12.52 -12.13
CA PHE A 92 1.07 -11.96 -11.37
C PHE A 92 -0.02 -11.37 -12.28
N PRO A 93 -0.69 -12.20 -13.10
CA PRO A 93 -1.67 -11.73 -14.08
C PRO A 93 -2.86 -11.02 -13.45
N ARG A 94 -3.28 -11.38 -12.22
CA ARG A 94 -4.39 -10.68 -11.54
C ARG A 94 -3.97 -9.31 -11.05
N CYS A 95 -2.75 -9.16 -10.52
CA CYS A 95 -2.18 -7.85 -10.22
C CYS A 95 -2.13 -6.97 -11.47
N MET A 96 -1.67 -7.51 -12.61
CA MET A 96 -1.66 -6.79 -13.88
C MET A 96 -3.05 -6.29 -14.26
N GLN A 97 -4.06 -7.16 -14.20
CA GLN A 97 -5.45 -6.78 -14.49
C GLN A 97 -5.94 -5.69 -13.52
N LEU A 98 -5.62 -5.80 -12.23
CA LEU A 98 -6.00 -4.81 -11.22
C LEU A 98 -5.43 -3.43 -11.57
N PHE A 99 -4.13 -3.35 -11.90
CA PHE A 99 -3.48 -2.07 -12.22
C PHE A 99 -3.97 -1.44 -13.52
N LEU A 100 -4.49 -2.24 -14.46
CA LEU A 100 -5.06 -1.75 -15.72
C LEU A 100 -6.52 -1.27 -15.59
N THR A 101 -7.28 -1.84 -14.66
CA THR A 101 -8.75 -1.65 -14.59
C THR A 101 -9.23 -0.87 -13.37
N SER A 102 -8.36 -0.70 -12.37
CA SER A 102 -8.71 -0.07 -11.10
C SER A 102 -8.07 1.31 -10.93
N ASP A 103 -8.56 2.04 -9.95
CA ASP A 103 -8.01 3.32 -9.48
C ASP A 103 -6.76 3.18 -8.60
N VAL A 104 -6.15 1.98 -8.55
CA VAL A 104 -4.87 1.75 -7.88
C VAL A 104 -3.78 2.43 -8.71
N ARG A 105 -3.10 3.40 -8.11
CA ARG A 105 -2.06 4.16 -8.82
C ARG A 105 -0.67 3.64 -8.47
N VAL A 106 0.16 3.43 -9.48
CA VAL A 106 1.56 3.06 -9.32
C VAL A 106 2.41 4.32 -9.45
N VAL A 107 3.31 4.54 -8.49
CA VAL A 107 4.24 5.66 -8.42
C VAL A 107 5.65 5.09 -8.39
N ALA A 108 6.46 5.44 -9.39
CA ALA A 108 7.87 5.05 -9.42
C ALA A 108 8.68 5.95 -8.46
N ALA A 109 9.70 5.38 -7.82
CA ALA A 109 10.64 6.09 -6.96
C ALA A 109 11.87 6.61 -7.73
N ASP A 110 11.67 7.09 -8.97
CA ASP A 110 12.72 7.49 -9.91
C ASP A 110 13.02 9.01 -9.90
N GLY A 111 12.42 9.77 -8.97
CA GLY A 111 12.56 11.22 -8.89
C GLY A 111 12.36 11.79 -7.49
N PRO A 112 11.57 12.87 -7.31
CA PRO A 112 11.31 13.45 -6.00
C PRO A 112 10.62 12.41 -5.08
N ASN A 113 10.62 12.69 -3.77
CA ASN A 113 10.02 11.79 -2.78
C ASN A 113 8.61 11.34 -3.24
N PRO A 114 8.39 10.02 -3.44
CA PRO A 114 7.15 9.52 -4.02
C PRO A 114 5.92 9.87 -3.17
N LEU A 115 6.11 10.02 -1.85
CA LEU A 115 5.04 10.43 -0.95
C LEU A 115 4.68 11.92 -1.09
N ASP A 116 5.65 12.78 -1.40
CA ASP A 116 5.36 14.18 -1.74
C ASP A 116 4.52 14.27 -3.02
N VAL A 117 4.86 13.47 -4.04
CA VAL A 117 4.09 13.40 -5.30
C VAL A 117 2.66 12.94 -5.02
N ILE A 118 2.48 11.89 -4.22
CA ILE A 118 1.15 11.40 -3.82
C ILE A 118 0.38 12.51 -3.09
N CYS A 119 1.01 13.16 -2.11
CA CYS A 119 0.35 14.19 -1.31
C CYS A 119 -0.06 15.42 -2.13
N ALA A 120 0.85 15.94 -2.96
CA ALA A 120 0.62 17.13 -3.76
C ALA A 120 -0.32 16.87 -4.94
N THR A 121 -0.09 15.78 -5.68
CA THR A 121 -0.69 15.56 -7.00
C THR A 121 -1.97 14.74 -6.92
N HIS A 122 -2.04 13.80 -5.99
CA HIS A 122 -3.14 12.83 -5.94
C HIS A 122 -4.10 13.06 -4.79
N LEU A 123 -3.59 13.41 -3.61
CA LEU A 123 -4.40 13.74 -2.44
C LEU A 123 -4.74 15.23 -2.36
N GLN A 124 -4.01 16.08 -3.11
CA GLN A 124 -4.19 17.54 -3.12
C GLN A 124 -4.21 18.11 -1.70
N ILE A 125 -3.28 17.66 -0.85
CA ILE A 125 -3.24 18.07 0.55
C ILE A 125 -3.04 19.57 0.64
N SER A 126 -4.03 20.22 1.26
CA SER A 126 -3.99 21.65 1.47
C SER A 126 -3.00 22.00 2.57
N THR A 127 -2.23 23.07 2.36
CA THR A 127 -1.35 23.67 3.37
C THR A 127 -2.09 24.60 4.32
N SER A 128 -3.42 24.72 4.18
CA SER A 128 -4.25 25.54 5.06
C SER A 128 -4.39 24.92 6.45
N MET A 129 -4.23 25.72 7.50
CA MET A 129 -4.43 25.29 8.90
C MET A 129 -5.88 24.88 9.20
N PHE A 130 -6.84 25.22 8.34
CA PHE A 130 -8.25 24.87 8.47
C PHE A 130 -8.65 23.65 7.63
N ALA A 131 -7.71 23.07 6.89
CA ALA A 131 -8.00 21.88 6.10
C ALA A 131 -8.22 20.67 7.03
N PRO A 132 -9.14 19.76 6.66
CA PRO A 132 -9.29 18.50 7.39
C PRO A 132 -7.97 17.73 7.32
N GLN A 133 -7.56 17.16 8.46
CA GLN A 133 -6.35 16.34 8.52
C GLN A 133 -6.50 15.09 7.64
N SER A 134 -5.57 14.93 6.70
CA SER A 134 -5.47 13.71 5.91
C SER A 134 -4.65 12.66 6.66
N THR A 135 -5.02 11.39 6.51
CA THR A 135 -4.27 10.27 7.08
C THR A 135 -3.57 9.50 5.97
N LEU A 136 -2.28 9.21 6.15
CA LEU A 136 -1.48 8.44 5.22
C LEU A 136 -0.98 7.16 5.91
N ALA A 137 -1.45 6.01 5.46
CA ALA A 137 -0.98 4.70 5.91
C ALA A 137 0.08 4.17 4.94
N VAL A 138 1.33 4.13 5.36
CA VAL A 138 2.47 3.69 4.56
C VAL A 138 2.90 2.30 5.02
N LEU A 139 2.82 1.32 4.14
CA LEU A 139 3.12 -0.08 4.42
C LEU A 139 4.24 -0.52 3.48
N GLY A 140 5.40 -0.89 4.01
CA GLY A 140 6.57 -1.13 3.16
C GLY A 140 7.80 -1.66 3.88
N LEU A 141 8.96 -1.48 3.26
CA LEU A 141 10.25 -1.75 3.88
C LEU A 141 10.78 -0.53 4.66
N PRO A 142 11.81 -0.70 5.51
CA PRO A 142 12.43 0.41 6.25
C PRO A 142 12.84 1.63 5.39
N PRO A 143 13.31 1.49 4.13
CA PRO A 143 13.57 2.65 3.28
C PRO A 143 12.33 3.50 3.00
N LEU A 144 11.15 2.89 2.77
CA LEU A 144 9.91 3.64 2.53
C LEU A 144 9.44 4.36 3.81
N ARG A 145 9.70 3.77 4.98
CA ARG A 145 9.51 4.45 6.27
C ARG A 145 10.40 5.68 6.39
N GLN A 146 11.67 5.60 6.00
CA GLN A 146 12.56 6.75 6.00
C GLN A 146 12.05 7.86 5.07
N VAL A 147 11.60 7.50 3.87
CA VAL A 147 10.96 8.42 2.92
C VAL A 147 9.75 9.13 3.52
N CYS A 148 8.98 8.46 4.39
CA CYS A 148 7.87 9.07 5.12
C CYS A 148 8.33 10.12 6.16
N LEU A 149 9.45 9.88 6.84
CA LEU A 149 10.01 10.83 7.80
C LEU A 149 10.60 12.07 7.13
N ASP A 150 11.12 11.90 5.91
CA ASP A 150 11.77 12.96 5.12
C ASP A 150 10.78 13.72 4.21
N MET A 151 9.49 13.38 4.25
CA MET A 151 8.43 13.97 3.42
C MET A 151 8.12 15.41 3.85
N ALA A 152 7.93 16.32 2.88
CA ALA A 152 7.61 17.73 3.15
C ALA A 152 6.23 17.91 3.79
N TYR A 153 5.29 17.00 3.50
CA TYR A 153 3.93 17.01 4.05
C TYR A 153 3.80 16.34 5.42
N ARG A 154 4.91 15.91 6.05
CA ARG A 154 4.87 15.07 7.26
C ARG A 154 4.03 15.64 8.41
N ASP A 155 4.05 16.97 8.58
CA ASP A 155 3.37 17.68 9.67
C ASP A 155 1.93 18.06 9.30
N LEU A 156 1.54 17.86 8.02
CA LEU A 156 0.22 18.13 7.47
C LEU A 156 -0.66 16.87 7.39
N VAL A 157 -0.08 15.69 7.65
CA VAL A 157 -0.78 14.40 7.59
C VAL A 157 -0.53 13.57 8.84
N VAL A 158 -1.52 12.77 9.23
CA VAL A 158 -1.35 11.74 10.24
C VAL A 158 -0.71 10.52 9.58
N ASN A 159 0.59 10.33 9.81
CA ASN A 159 1.35 9.21 9.25
C ASN A 159 1.18 7.95 10.11
N LYS A 160 0.82 6.85 9.46
CA LYS A 160 0.77 5.51 10.05
C LYS A 160 1.68 4.61 9.26
N VAL A 161 2.78 4.19 9.85
CA VAL A 161 3.82 3.43 9.17
C VAL A 161 3.81 1.99 9.68
N VAL A 162 3.78 1.03 8.74
CA VAL A 162 3.96 -0.38 9.02
C VAL A 162 5.10 -0.89 8.16
N SER A 163 6.24 -1.15 8.79
CA SER A 163 7.43 -1.68 8.11
C SER A 163 7.58 -3.19 8.29
N SER A 164 8.04 -3.91 7.28
CA SER A 164 8.49 -5.30 7.46
C SER A 164 9.94 -5.34 7.93
N GLY A 165 10.25 -6.21 8.90
CA GLY A 165 11.62 -6.49 9.32
C GLY A 165 12.42 -7.33 8.31
N ARG A 166 11.77 -7.91 7.29
CA ARG A 166 12.42 -8.76 6.28
C ARG A 166 12.71 -8.00 5.00
N CYS A 167 13.99 -7.82 4.68
CA CYS A 167 14.42 -7.07 3.50
C CYS A 167 14.32 -7.84 2.16
N ALA A 168 14.28 -9.17 2.21
CA ALA A 168 14.22 -10.03 1.03
C ALA A 168 13.42 -11.31 1.34
N PRO A 169 12.08 -11.21 1.48
CA PRO A 169 11.25 -12.36 1.81
C PRO A 169 11.22 -13.37 0.67
N THR A 170 11.01 -14.64 1.01
CA THR A 170 10.61 -15.67 0.05
C THR A 170 9.12 -15.51 -0.33
N VAL A 171 8.64 -16.28 -1.32
CA VAL A 171 7.22 -16.28 -1.70
C VAL A 171 6.30 -16.65 -0.54
N ASP A 172 6.69 -17.65 0.26
CA ASP A 172 5.92 -18.11 1.41
C ASP A 172 5.85 -17.04 2.52
N GLU A 173 6.99 -16.41 2.82
CA GLU A 173 7.08 -15.33 3.80
C GLU A 173 6.29 -14.09 3.37
N ALA A 174 6.34 -13.74 2.08
CA ALA A 174 5.53 -12.66 1.53
C ALA A 174 4.03 -12.98 1.67
N CYS A 175 3.60 -14.19 1.30
CA CYS A 175 2.21 -14.63 1.49
C CYS A 175 1.77 -14.52 2.95
N HIS A 176 2.58 -15.03 3.88
CA HIS A 176 2.28 -15.00 5.31
C HIS A 176 2.13 -13.56 5.82
N GLN A 177 3.04 -12.67 5.42
CA GLN A 177 2.96 -11.25 5.77
C GLN A 177 1.67 -10.60 5.26
N LEU A 178 1.30 -10.83 3.99
CA LEU A 178 0.07 -10.26 3.43
C LEU A 178 -1.19 -10.81 4.12
N GLN A 179 -1.19 -12.07 4.53
CA GLN A 179 -2.28 -12.67 5.30
C GLN A 179 -2.41 -12.02 6.68
N LEU A 180 -1.30 -11.83 7.40
CA LEU A 180 -1.30 -11.10 8.67
C LEU A 180 -1.87 -9.69 8.49
N MET A 181 -1.45 -8.99 7.43
CA MET A 181 -1.96 -7.66 7.11
C MET A 181 -3.47 -7.65 6.83
N GLY A 182 -3.95 -8.57 5.99
CA GLY A 182 -5.36 -8.68 5.61
C GLY A 182 -6.28 -9.15 6.74
N SER A 183 -5.75 -9.94 7.68
CA SER A 183 -6.51 -10.56 8.79
C SER A 183 -7.03 -9.58 9.86
N GLY A 184 -6.75 -8.29 9.73
CA GLY A 184 -7.30 -7.25 10.59
C GLY A 184 -6.36 -6.07 10.81
N LEU A 185 -5.05 -6.25 10.63
CA LEU A 185 -4.06 -5.19 10.83
C LEU A 185 -4.37 -3.96 9.98
N LEU A 186 -4.77 -4.14 8.72
CA LEU A 186 -5.10 -3.04 7.82
C LEU A 186 -6.32 -2.25 8.33
N SER A 187 -7.30 -2.93 8.94
CA SER A 187 -8.46 -2.29 9.58
C SER A 187 -8.06 -1.55 10.85
N VAL A 188 -7.18 -2.12 11.68
CA VAL A 188 -6.63 -1.45 12.87
C VAL A 188 -5.88 -0.19 12.48
N VAL A 189 -5.00 -0.28 11.47
CA VAL A 189 -4.28 0.87 10.93
C VAL A 189 -5.26 1.91 10.40
N ALA A 190 -6.31 1.53 9.66
CA ALA A 190 -7.30 2.47 9.15
C ALA A 190 -8.06 3.21 10.28
N GLN A 191 -8.49 2.48 11.31
CA GLN A 191 -9.34 3.02 12.39
C GLN A 191 -8.57 3.78 13.47
N HIS A 192 -7.26 3.55 13.60
CA HIS A 192 -6.46 4.25 14.59
C HIS A 192 -6.46 5.77 14.32
N THR A 193 -6.64 6.61 15.34
CA THR A 193 -6.81 8.06 15.11
C THR A 193 -5.50 8.85 15.21
N SER A 194 -4.45 8.27 15.79
CA SER A 194 -3.13 8.88 15.96
C SER A 194 -2.11 8.36 14.95
N SER A 195 -0.95 9.02 14.93
CA SER A 195 0.22 8.47 14.26
C SER A 195 0.57 7.11 14.86
N LEU A 196 1.07 6.24 14.00
CA LEU A 196 1.40 4.87 14.36
C LEU A 196 2.70 4.48 13.66
N ASP A 197 3.50 3.70 14.35
CA ASP A 197 4.73 3.18 13.81
C ASP A 197 4.95 1.75 14.31
N MET A 198 4.83 0.78 13.39
CA MET A 198 4.89 -0.65 13.68
C MET A 198 5.92 -1.35 12.79
N VAL A 199 6.52 -2.42 13.33
CA VAL A 199 7.41 -3.33 12.60
C VAL A 199 6.83 -4.75 12.69
N LEU A 200 6.70 -5.42 11.53
CA LEU A 200 6.27 -6.82 11.38
C LEU A 200 7.45 -7.79 11.35
#